data_AF-A0A2I1H9F1-F1
#
_entry.id   AF-A0A2I1H9F1-F1
#
_cell.length_a   1.000
_cell.length_b   1.000
_cell.length_c   1.000
_cell.angle_alpha   90.00
_cell.angle_beta   90.00
_cell.angle_gamma   90.00
#
_symmetry.space_group_name_H-M   'P 1'
#
loop_
_entity.id
_entity.type
_entity.pdbx_description
1 polymer ?
#
loop_
_entity_poly.entity_id
_entity_poly.type
_entity_poly.pdbx_seq_one_letter_code
_entity_poly.pdbx_strand_id
1 'polypeptide(L)' 'MILYTIFTKDEMGDIPFFCPANYPYTSTLIRTACQVRAANLLIMWISPAVAFFLVIAALIISFCCCAGKDNCCIA' A
#
# COMPACT_ATOMS: atom_id res chain seq x y z
N MET A 1 9.68 1.17 2.76
CA MET A 1 9.04 0.00 2.11
C MET A 1 10.04 -1.07 1.78
N ILE A 2 10.93 -0.85 0.81
CA ILE A 2 11.95 -1.85 0.43
C ILE A 2 12.81 -2.29 1.62
N LEU A 3 13.31 -1.34 2.42
CA LEU A 3 14.13 -1.64 3.60
C LEU A 3 13.37 -2.49 4.64
N TYR A 4 12.11 -2.15 4.89
CA TYR A 4 11.24 -2.92 5.79
C TYR A 4 11.06 -4.35 5.28
N THR A 5 10.79 -4.54 3.98
CA THR A 5 10.66 -5.88 3.40
C THR A 5 11.95 -6.68 3.50
N ILE A 6 13.11 -6.06 3.29
CA ILE A 6 14.42 -6.72 3.39
C ILE A 6 14.70 -7.16 4.82
N PHE A 7 14.49 -6.31 5.82
CA PHE A 7 14.77 -6.66 7.21
C PHE A 7 13.77 -7.64 7.78
N THR A 8 12.50 -7.52 7.40
CA THR A 8 11.46 -8.38 7.95
C THR A 8 11.30 -9.69 7.19
N LYS A 9 12.05 -9.94 6.11
CA LYS A 9 11.88 -11.14 5.27
C LYS A 9 12.06 -12.44 6.04
N ASP A 10 13.03 -12.49 6.94
CA ASP A 10 13.44 -13.68 7.68
C ASP A 10 12.81 -13.78 9.09
N GLU A 11 12.09 -12.74 9.55
CA GLU A 11 11.47 -12.68 10.89
C GLU A 11 10.47 -13.81 11.16
N MET A 12 9.83 -14.33 10.11
CA MET A 12 8.83 -15.40 10.19
C MET A 12 9.37 -16.77 9.72
N GLY A 13 10.68 -16.91 9.57
CA GLY A 13 11.30 -18.12 9.03
C GLY A 13 10.80 -18.45 7.62
N ASP A 14 10.47 -19.72 7.36
CA ASP A 14 10.07 -20.23 6.04
C ASP A 14 8.68 -19.79 5.56
N ILE A 15 7.98 -18.94 6.32
CA ILE A 15 6.62 -18.52 5.97
C ILE A 15 6.65 -17.55 4.78
N PRO A 16 6.05 -17.92 3.63
CA PRO A 16 6.09 -17.11 2.41
C PRO A 16 5.29 -15.81 2.56
N PHE A 17 5.77 -14.73 1.96
CA PHE A 17 5.20 -13.39 2.06
C PHE A 17 3.74 -13.25 1.59
N PHE A 18 3.32 -14.02 0.58
CA PHE A 18 2.00 -13.91 -0.04
C PHE A 18 1.01 -14.98 0.42
N CYS A 19 1.39 -15.78 1.42
CA CYS A 19 0.52 -16.76 2.08
C CYS A 19 -0.25 -17.68 1.12
N PRO A 20 0.45 -18.46 0.29
CA PRO A 20 -0.19 -19.28 -0.72
C PRO A 20 -0.90 -20.47 -0.03
N ALA A 21 -2.05 -20.85 -0.58
CA ALA A 21 -2.92 -21.86 0.05
C ALA A 21 -2.29 -23.26 0.12
N ASN A 22 -1.27 -23.52 -0.69
CA ASN A 22 -0.53 -24.78 -0.75
C ASN A 22 0.65 -24.85 0.25
N TYR A 23 0.89 -23.82 1.05
CA TYR A 23 1.93 -23.87 2.08
C TYR A 23 1.49 -24.73 3.27
N PRO A 24 2.34 -25.65 3.79
CA PRO A 24 2.00 -26.52 4.91
C PRO A 24 2.04 -25.75 6.24
N TYR A 25 1.02 -24.95 6.50
CA TYR A 25 0.87 -24.23 7.76
C TYR A 25 0.74 -25.21 8.93
N THR A 26 1.67 -25.13 9.89
CA THR A 26 1.67 -26.00 11.07
C THR A 26 0.55 -25.66 12.07
N SER A 27 0.01 -24.44 12.02
CA SER A 27 -1.16 -24.03 12.81
C SER A 27 -1.97 -22.94 12.12
N THR A 28 -3.23 -22.77 12.55
CA THR A 28 -4.09 -21.66 12.12
C THR A 28 -3.52 -20.30 12.52
N LEU A 29 -2.85 -20.22 13.68
CA LEU A 29 -2.17 -19.02 14.15
C LEU A 29 -1.12 -18.54 13.14
N ILE A 30 -0.32 -19.47 12.61
CA ILE A 30 0.74 -19.18 11.63
C ILE A 30 0.13 -18.71 10.30
N ARG A 31 -0.99 -19.30 9.88
CA ARG A 31 -1.71 -18.84 8.69
C ARG A 31 -2.24 -17.42 8.86
N THR A 32 -2.83 -17.10 10.01
CA THR A 32 -3.32 -15.74 10.30
C THR A 32 -2.18 -14.74 10.39
N ALA A 33 -1.07 -15.08 11.07
CA ALA A 33 0.10 -14.23 11.16
C ALA A 33 0.68 -13.90 9.77
N CYS A 34 0.73 -14.90 8.88
CA CYS A 34 1.09 -14.70 7.49
C CYS A 34 0.15 -13.67 6.82
N GLN A 35 -1.17 -13.87 6.91
CA GLN A 35 -2.16 -12.98 6.27
C GLN A 35 -2.05 -11.54 6.75
N VAL A 36 -1.82 -11.33 8.05
CA VAL A 36 -1.60 -10.00 8.63
C VAL A 36 -0.35 -9.34 8.03
N ARG A 37 0.75 -10.08 7.88
CA ARG A 37 1.97 -9.58 7.26
C ARG A 37 1.76 -9.22 5.78
N ALA A 38 1.06 -10.07 5.03
CA ALA A 38 0.71 -9.80 3.64
C ALA A 38 -0.14 -8.52 3.52
N ALA A 39 -1.17 -8.38 4.35
CA ALA A 39 -2.01 -7.19 4.40
C ALA A 39 -1.21 -5.93 4.77
N ASN A 40 -0.34 -6.02 5.78
CA ASN A 40 0.53 -4.92 6.18
C ASN A 40 1.43 -4.47 5.04
N LEU A 41 2.04 -5.40 4.31
CA LEU A 41 2.88 -5.10 3.14
C LEU A 41 2.04 -4.43 2.04
N LEU A 42 0.83 -4.88 1.77
CA LEU A 42 -0.06 -4.25 0.78
C LEU A 42 -0.42 -2.81 1.17
N ILE A 43 -0.84 -2.58 2.41
CA ILE A 43 -1.20 -1.24 2.93
C ILE A 43 0.00 -0.29 2.83
N MET A 44 1.17 -0.80 3.15
CA MET A 44 2.45 -0.09 3.07
C MET A 44 2.77 0.44 1.65
N TRP A 45 2.33 -0.25 0.59
CA TRP A 45 2.49 0.20 -0.80
C TRP A 45 1.30 1.00 -1.32
N ILE A 46 0.07 0.63 -0.95
CA ILE A 46 -1.16 1.30 -1.41
C ILE A 46 -1.26 2.72 -0.83
N SER A 47 -0.95 2.89 0.47
CA SER A 47 -1.07 4.19 1.14
C SER A 47 -0.26 5.32 0.48
N PRO A 48 1.05 5.18 0.19
CA PRO A 48 1.79 6.23 -0.49
C PRO A 48 1.34 6.43 -1.95
N ALA A 49 0.90 5.36 -2.64
CA ALA A 49 0.38 5.48 -4.00
C ALA A 49 -0.89 6.33 -4.04
N VAL A 50 -1.85 6.05 -3.15
CA VAL A 50 -3.09 6.84 -3.03
C VAL A 50 -2.77 8.28 -2.64
N ALA A 51 -1.89 8.49 -1.66
CA ALA A 51 -1.47 9.84 -1.26
C ALA A 51 -0.84 10.62 -2.42
N PHE A 52 0.00 9.97 -3.23
CA PHE A 52 0.61 10.58 -4.41
C PHE A 52 -0.43 11.02 -5.44
N PHE A 53 -1.41 10.17 -5.77
CA PHE A 53 -2.50 10.53 -6.67
C PHE A 53 -3.35 11.69 -6.14
N LEU A 54 -3.65 11.71 -4.84
CA LEU A 54 -4.39 12.81 -4.21
C LEU A 54 -3.62 14.14 -4.27
N VAL A 55 -2.31 14.11 -4.04
CA VAL A 55 -1.47 15.30 -4.17
C VAL A 55 -1.46 15.81 -5.61
N ILE A 56 -1.29 14.92 -6.60
CA ILE A 56 -1.37 15.31 -8.02
C ILE A 56 -2.73 15.93 -8.34
N ALA A 57 -3.83 15.30 -7.93
CA ALA A 57 -5.17 15.81 -8.16
C ALA A 57 -5.36 17.20 -7.52
N ALA A 58 -4.92 17.38 -6.28
CA ALA A 58 -4.99 18.65 -5.57
C ALA A 58 -4.15 19.74 -6.27
N LEU A 59 -2.96 19.39 -6.76
CA LEU A 59 -2.12 20.30 -7.53
C LEU A 59 -2.77 20.70 -8.84
N ILE A 60 -3.32 19.74 -9.61
CA ILE A 60 -4.05 20.03 -10.85
C ILE A 60 -5.22 20.96 -10.57
N ILE A 61 -6.06 20.66 -9.57
CA ILE A 61 -7.20 21.51 -9.19
C ILE A 61 -6.73 22.90 -8.79
N SER A 62 -5.66 22.99 -7.99
CA SER A 62 -5.10 24.27 -7.56
C SER A 62 -4.54 25.08 -8.73
N PHE A 63 -3.80 24.46 -9.66
CA PHE A 63 -3.29 25.13 -10.86
C PHE A 63 -4.42 25.56 -11.80
N CYS A 64 -5.43 24.71 -12.02
CA CYS A 64 -6.62 25.06 -12.79
C CYS A 64 -7.38 26.24 -12.16
N CYS A 65 -7.54 26.26 -10.84
CA CYS A 65 -8.19 27.36 -10.13
C CYS A 65 -7.35 28.63 -10.03
N CYS A 66 -6.02 28.53 -9.95
CA CYS A 66 -5.13 29.68 -9.89
C CYS A 66 -4.87 30.30 -11.28
N ALA A 67 -4.85 29.51 -12.35
CA ALA A 67 -4.57 29.99 -13.70
C ALA A 67 -5.78 30.62 -14.41
N GLY A 68 -7.01 30.32 -13.96
CA GLY A 68 -8.23 30.88 -14.52
C GLY A 68 -9.21 31.28 -13.43
N LYS A 69 -9.08 32.51 -12.92
CA LYS A 69 -10.07 33.09 -12.01
C LYS A 69 -11.48 33.16 -12.64
N ASP A 70 -11.55 33.09 -13.97
CA ASP A 70 -12.80 33.15 -14.74
C ASP A 70 -13.33 31.77 -15.17
N ASN A 71 -12.55 30.68 -15.03
CA ASN A 71 -12.87 29.38 -15.60
C ASN A 71 -12.97 28.22 -14.58
N CYS A 72 -12.71 28.42 -13.28
CA CYS A 72 -12.65 27.28 -12.34
C CYS A 72 -14.01 26.64 -11.96
N CYS A 73 -15.14 27.12 -12.50
CA CYS A 73 -16.44 26.51 -12.25
C CYS A 73 -17.33 26.59 -13.50
N ILE A 74 -17.17 25.67 -14.45
CA ILE A 74 -18.29 25.27 -15.31
C ILE A 74 -18.41 23.75 -15.20
N ALA A 75 -19.13 23.35 -14.16
CA ALA A 75 -19.91 22.12 -14.17
C ALA A 75 -21.22 22.40 -14.91
#